data_AF-A0A5E5BVG0-F1
#
_entry.id   AF-A0A5E5BVG0-F1
#
_cell.length_a   1.000
_cell.length_b   1.000
_cell.length_c   1.000
_cell.angle_alpha   90.00
_cell.angle_beta   90.00
_cell.angle_gamma   90.00
#
_symmetry.space_group_name_H-M   'P 1'
#
loop_
_entity.id
_entity.type
_entity.pdbx_description
1 polymer ?
#
loop_
_entity_poly.entity_id
_entity_poly.type
_entity_poly.pdbx_seq_one_letter_code
_entity_poly.pdbx_strand_id
1 'polypeptide(L)'
;MIDRVYGAPPPTPPYGVSAISAAPAATQNPLLSTMGVAQSRLSTLQSMADAWLVSAQTRVNVAREASGFATLVNEMAQRASTGAKQEVLPQALRDFAVEHALVPPQAASEPMDAAGLQNLESQLQSLALTDGASSTREQIQLKRFVTSYDNTLTLYNAVIARLGEVTKKIVNSI
;
A
#
# COMPACT_ATOMS: atom_id res chain seq x y z
N MET A 1 -21.03 25.57 -56.58
CA MET A 1 -19.97 25.26 -55.60
C MET A 1 -19.21 24.06 -56.17
N ILE A 2 -18.04 24.27 -56.81
CA ILE A 2 -16.68 24.15 -56.22
C ILE A 2 -16.48 22.73 -55.65
N ASP A 3 -15.48 21.91 -55.93
CA ASP A 3 -14.30 21.87 -56.82
C ASP A 3 -13.78 20.40 -56.77
N ARG A 4 -12.89 20.02 -57.68
CA ARG A 4 -12.28 18.69 -57.82
C ARG A 4 -11.05 18.52 -56.89
N VAL A 5 -10.57 17.27 -56.82
CA VAL A 5 -9.18 16.85 -56.53
C VAL A 5 -8.74 16.75 -55.05
N TYR A 6 -8.63 15.52 -54.53
CA TYR A 6 -7.34 14.84 -54.27
C TYR A 6 -7.58 13.41 -53.74
N GLY A 7 -6.89 12.43 -54.31
CA GLY A 7 -6.83 11.06 -53.78
C GLY A 7 -6.61 9.99 -54.85
N ALA A 8 -5.34 9.79 -55.24
CA ALA A 8 -4.86 8.78 -56.18
C ALA A 8 -4.92 7.32 -55.59
N PRO A 9 -4.73 6.26 -56.42
CA PRO A 9 -5.26 4.88 -56.22
C PRO A 9 -4.27 3.87 -55.52
N PRO A 10 -4.67 2.60 -55.25
CA PRO A 10 -3.99 1.63 -54.35
C PRO A 10 -2.98 0.70 -55.06
N PRO A 11 -2.05 -0.02 -54.38
CA PRO A 11 -2.32 -1.40 -53.90
C PRO A 11 -1.54 -1.85 -52.62
N THR A 12 -1.96 -2.99 -52.05
CA THR A 12 -1.45 -3.73 -50.86
C THR A 12 -0.05 -4.37 -51.03
N PRO A 13 0.44 -5.16 -50.04
CA PRO A 13 1.29 -4.85 -48.89
C PRO A 13 2.77 -5.26 -49.10
N PRO A 14 3.65 -5.10 -48.09
CA PRO A 14 4.35 -6.30 -47.65
C PRO A 14 4.43 -6.42 -46.14
N TYR A 15 4.37 -7.67 -45.69
CA TYR A 15 4.92 -8.11 -44.41
C TYR A 15 6.30 -7.48 -44.20
N GLY A 16 6.34 -6.39 -43.43
CA GLY A 16 7.57 -5.79 -42.96
C GLY A 16 8.02 -6.57 -41.73
N VAL A 17 8.77 -7.64 -41.97
CA VAL A 17 9.67 -8.24 -40.99
C VAL A 17 10.44 -7.07 -40.36
N SER A 18 10.14 -6.74 -39.10
CA SER A 18 10.91 -5.73 -38.39
C SER A 18 12.36 -6.17 -38.42
N ALA A 19 13.16 -5.41 -39.17
CA ALA A 19 14.55 -5.66 -39.39
C ALA A 19 15.22 -5.89 -38.04
N ILE A 20 15.91 -7.04 -37.96
CA ILE A 20 16.95 -7.30 -36.97
C ILE A 20 18.06 -6.30 -37.28
N SER A 21 17.88 -5.06 -36.83
CA SER A 21 18.96 -4.09 -36.76
C SER A 21 19.84 -4.58 -35.62
N ALA A 22 20.94 -5.23 -36.00
CA ALA A 22 22.00 -5.65 -35.09
C ALA A 22 22.47 -4.42 -34.32
N ALA A 23 22.04 -4.31 -33.07
CA ALA A 23 22.63 -3.39 -32.12
C ALA A 23 24.12 -3.74 -32.00
N PRO A 24 25.03 -2.75 -31.93
CA PRO A 24 26.46 -3.02 -31.82
C PRO A 24 26.67 -3.89 -30.59
N ALA A 25 27.52 -4.91 -30.74
CA ALA A 25 27.85 -5.90 -29.74
C ALA A 25 28.44 -5.25 -28.48
N ALA A 26 27.58 -4.71 -27.62
CA ALA A 26 27.88 -4.60 -26.21
C ALA A 26 27.83 -6.04 -25.69
N THR A 27 28.98 -6.55 -25.27
CA THR A 27 29.16 -7.82 -24.57
C THR A 27 28.38 -7.79 -23.25
N GLN A 28 27.06 -7.79 -23.32
CA GLN A 28 26.16 -7.75 -22.17
C GLN A 28 25.95 -9.19 -21.73
N ASN A 29 26.73 -9.59 -20.73
CA ASN A 29 26.62 -10.88 -20.11
C ASN A 29 25.16 -11.08 -19.62
N PRO A 30 24.38 -12.01 -20.22
CA PRO A 30 22.94 -12.12 -19.96
C PRO A 30 22.62 -12.46 -18.49
N LEU A 31 23.58 -13.06 -17.77
CA LEU A 31 23.47 -13.31 -16.34
C LEU A 31 23.53 -12.00 -15.53
N LEU A 32 24.41 -11.06 -15.89
CA LEU A 32 24.50 -9.75 -15.23
C LEU A 32 23.27 -8.90 -15.50
N SER A 33 22.74 -8.93 -16.73
CA SER A 33 21.47 -8.27 -17.06
C SER A 33 20.30 -8.83 -16.25
N THR A 34 20.24 -10.16 -16.09
CA THR A 34 19.21 -10.83 -15.27
C THR A 34 19.34 -10.48 -13.79
N MET A 35 20.57 -10.41 -13.26
CA MET A 35 20.83 -9.94 -11.88
C MET A 35 20.36 -8.50 -11.68
N GLY A 36 20.65 -7.60 -12.61
CA GLY A 36 20.23 -6.20 -12.51
C GLY A 36 18.70 -6.05 -12.47
N VAL A 37 17.97 -6.81 -13.30
CA VAL A 37 16.51 -6.84 -13.28
C VAL A 37 15.97 -7.43 -11.98
N ALA A 38 16.56 -8.52 -11.47
CA ALA A 38 16.16 -9.13 -10.21
C ALA A 38 16.37 -8.17 -9.02
N GLN A 39 17.52 -7.48 -8.98
CA GLN A 39 17.84 -6.50 -7.95
C GLN A 39 16.87 -5.30 -7.98
N SER A 40 16.55 -4.78 -9.16
CA SER A 40 15.57 -3.70 -9.31
C SER A 40 14.17 -4.12 -8.82
N ARG A 41 13.74 -5.35 -9.12
CA ARG A 41 12.48 -5.92 -8.63
C ARG A 41 12.47 -6.10 -7.12
N LEU A 42 13.56 -6.60 -6.53
CA LEU A 42 13.68 -6.73 -5.08
C LEU A 42 13.58 -5.38 -4.39
N SER A 43 14.31 -4.37 -4.89
CA SER A 43 14.27 -3.01 -4.36
C SER A 43 12.87 -2.39 -4.43
N THR A 44 12.13 -2.65 -5.51
CA THR A 44 10.75 -2.18 -5.66
C THR A 44 9.81 -2.89 -4.69
N LEU A 45 9.96 -4.20 -4.52
CA LEU A 45 9.17 -4.96 -3.56
C LEU A 45 9.43 -4.51 -2.13
N GLN A 46 10.70 -4.25 -1.80
CA GLN A 46 11.10 -3.74 -0.50
C GLN A 46 10.46 -2.37 -0.21
N SER A 47 10.52 -1.42 -1.16
CA SER A 47 9.91 -0.10 -0.96
C SER A 47 8.39 -0.19 -0.79
N MET A 48 7.73 -1.07 -1.53
CA MET A 48 6.29 -1.34 -1.35
C MET A 48 5.98 -1.96 0.01
N ALA A 49 6.83 -2.86 0.50
CA ALA A 49 6.67 -3.48 1.82
C ALA A 49 6.87 -2.46 2.93
N ASP A 50 7.89 -1.61 2.83
CA ASP A 50 8.18 -0.55 3.80
C ASP A 50 7.01 0.45 3.87
N ALA A 51 6.51 0.90 2.72
CA ALA A 51 5.35 1.81 2.65
C ALA A 51 4.08 1.17 3.23
N TRP A 52 3.87 -0.11 2.95
CA TRP A 52 2.74 -0.86 3.51
C TRP A 52 2.86 -1.00 5.04
N LEU A 53 4.05 -1.29 5.56
CA LEU A 53 4.30 -1.45 6.99
C LEU A 53 4.07 -0.14 7.76
N VAL A 54 4.53 0.98 7.21
CA VAL A 54 4.24 2.31 7.77
C VAL A 54 2.73 2.57 7.80
N SER A 55 2.03 2.30 6.69
CA SER A 55 0.57 2.46 6.62
C SER A 55 -0.18 1.56 7.61
N ALA A 56 0.25 0.30 7.75
CA ALA A 56 -0.33 -0.63 8.71
C ALA A 56 -0.10 -0.16 10.15
N GLN A 57 1.10 0.33 10.48
CA GLN A 57 1.39 0.87 11.80
C GLN A 57 0.52 2.09 12.12
N THR A 58 0.32 2.99 11.17
CA THR A 58 -0.60 4.13 11.33
C THR A 58 -2.02 3.66 11.63
N ARG A 59 -2.54 2.66 10.89
CA ARG A 59 -3.88 2.11 11.14
C ARG A 59 -4.01 1.50 12.53
N VAL A 60 -3.01 0.74 12.98
CA VAL A 60 -3.00 0.14 14.33
C VAL A 60 -2.98 1.21 15.42
N ASN A 61 -2.20 2.27 15.23
CA ASN A 61 -2.17 3.39 16.17
C ASN A 61 -3.53 4.08 16.25
N VAL A 62 -4.15 4.38 15.10
CA VAL A 62 -5.50 4.97 15.03
C VAL A 62 -6.54 4.08 15.70
N ALA A 63 -6.52 2.76 15.46
CA ALA A 63 -7.46 1.81 16.06
C ALA A 63 -7.28 1.73 17.59
N ARG A 64 -6.03 1.74 18.07
CA ARG A 64 -5.71 1.77 19.50
C ARG A 64 -6.20 3.07 20.14
N GLU A 65 -5.95 4.22 19.52
CA GLU A 65 -6.42 5.52 20.00
C GLU A 65 -7.94 5.58 20.03
N ALA A 66 -8.61 5.14 18.96
CA ALA A 66 -10.07 5.06 18.88
C ALA A 66 -10.66 4.18 20.00
N SER A 67 -10.03 3.04 20.31
CA SER A 67 -10.46 2.16 21.41
C SER A 67 -10.29 2.82 22.79
N GLY A 68 -9.17 3.51 23.02
CA GLY A 68 -8.94 4.28 24.24
C GLY A 68 -9.98 5.39 24.42
N PHE A 69 -10.26 6.12 23.34
CA PHE A 69 -11.28 7.16 23.30
C PHE A 69 -12.70 6.61 23.47
N ALA A 70 -13.04 5.46 22.89
CA ALA A 70 -14.34 4.82 23.10
C ALA A 70 -14.57 4.49 24.59
N THR A 71 -13.53 4.01 25.28
CA THR A 71 -13.59 3.73 26.73
C THR A 71 -13.85 5.02 27.52
N LEU A 72 -13.12 6.08 27.21
CA LEU A 72 -13.30 7.39 27.85
C LEU A 72 -14.71 7.96 27.58
N VAL A 73 -15.20 7.89 26.35
CA VAL A 73 -16.54 8.37 25.98
C VAL A 73 -17.64 7.58 26.70
N ASN A 74 -17.48 6.26 26.87
CA ASN A 74 -18.41 5.45 27.65
C ASN A 74 -18.46 5.91 29.13
N GLU A 75 -17.31 6.17 29.75
CA GLU A 75 -17.26 6.72 31.11
C GLU A 75 -17.92 8.10 31.20
N MET A 76 -17.72 8.97 30.21
CA MET A 76 -18.41 10.26 30.11
C MET A 76 -19.93 10.08 29.95
N ALA A 77 -20.37 9.14 29.10
CA ALA A 77 -21.77 8.84 28.87
C ALA A 77 -22.47 8.32 30.13
N GLN A 78 -21.79 7.47 30.91
CA GLN A 78 -22.30 6.97 32.20
C GLN A 78 -22.43 8.10 33.23
N ARG A 79 -21.44 9.01 33.29
CA ARG A 79 -21.51 10.20 34.18
C ARG A 79 -22.64 11.15 33.78
N ALA A 80 -22.78 11.44 32.48
CA ALA A 80 -23.87 12.27 31.95
C ALA A 80 -25.26 11.64 32.17
N SER A 81 -25.35 10.30 32.15
CA SER A 81 -26.60 9.57 32.39
C SER A 81 -27.02 9.57 33.87
N THR A 82 -26.06 9.64 34.81
CA THR A 82 -26.32 9.60 36.26
C THR A 82 -26.51 10.98 36.88
N GLY A 83 -25.94 12.02 36.28
CA GLY A 83 -26.19 13.41 36.64
C GLY A 83 -26.35 14.23 35.37
N ALA A 84 -27.57 14.68 35.08
CA ALA A 84 -28.03 15.33 33.84
C ALA A 84 -27.28 16.62 33.42
N LYS A 85 -25.96 16.55 33.25
CA LYS A 85 -25.08 17.60 32.78
C LYS A 85 -24.41 17.13 31.50
N GLN A 86 -24.47 17.99 30.49
CA GLN A 86 -23.74 17.82 29.26
C GLN A 86 -22.23 17.84 29.57
N GLU A 87 -21.47 16.94 28.97
CA GLU A 87 -20.01 16.89 29.13
C GLU A 87 -19.32 17.48 27.91
N VAL A 88 -18.25 18.23 28.16
CA VAL A 88 -17.40 18.78 27.09
C VAL A 88 -16.33 17.75 26.77
N LEU A 89 -16.15 17.45 25.48
CA LEU A 89 -15.12 16.53 25.00
C LEU A 89 -13.72 17.06 25.33
N PRO A 90 -12.81 16.22 25.86
CA PRO A 90 -11.41 16.60 26.03
C PRO A 90 -10.77 16.99 24.70
N GLN A 91 -9.80 17.91 24.74
CA GLN A 91 -9.20 18.48 23.52
C GLN A 91 -8.65 17.40 22.56
N ALA A 92 -7.91 16.42 23.08
CA ALA A 92 -7.37 15.34 22.27
C ALA A 92 -8.46 14.51 21.55
N LEU A 93 -9.61 14.29 22.21
CA LEU A 93 -10.74 13.57 21.62
C LEU A 93 -11.43 14.40 20.53
N ARG A 94 -11.56 15.72 20.73
CA ARG A 94 -12.13 16.61 19.71
C ARG A 94 -11.28 16.64 18.46
N ASP A 95 -9.96 16.82 18.63
CA ASP A 95 -9.02 16.90 17.53
C ASP A 95 -9.05 15.58 16.72
N PHE A 96 -9.03 14.44 17.42
CA PHE A 96 -9.16 13.11 16.81
C PHE A 96 -10.51 12.91 16.09
N ALA A 97 -11.62 13.30 16.73
CA ALA A 97 -12.96 13.16 16.13
C ALA A 97 -13.15 14.03 14.89
N VAL A 98 -12.54 15.21 14.86
CA VAL A 98 -12.56 16.10 13.68
C VAL A 98 -11.64 15.57 12.58
N GLU A 99 -10.43 15.10 12.93
CA GLU A 99 -9.47 14.52 11.98
C GLU A 99 -10.05 13.30 11.26
N HIS A 100 -10.75 12.43 12.00
CA HIS A 100 -11.40 11.24 11.46
C HIS A 100 -12.85 11.46 10.98
N ALA A 101 -13.30 12.73 10.91
CA ALA A 101 -14.63 13.13 10.46
C ALA A 101 -15.80 12.42 11.19
N LEU A 102 -15.60 12.04 12.45
CA LEU A 102 -16.61 11.44 13.32
C LEU A 102 -17.63 12.49 13.79
N VAL A 103 -17.15 13.71 14.03
CA VAL A 103 -17.97 14.84 14.50
C VAL A 103 -17.60 16.10 13.72
N PRO A 104 -18.57 16.91 13.26
CA PRO A 104 -18.26 18.19 12.63
C PRO A 104 -17.58 19.15 13.64
N PRO A 105 -16.66 20.03 13.19
CA PRO A 105 -15.86 20.88 14.08
C PRO A 105 -16.68 21.74 15.03
N GLN A 106 -17.87 22.15 14.57
CA GLN A 106 -18.83 22.95 15.31
C GLN A 106 -19.46 22.14 16.47
N ALA A 107 -19.84 20.89 16.22
CA ALA A 107 -20.44 20.02 17.24
C ALA A 107 -19.41 19.45 18.22
N ALA A 108 -18.13 19.38 17.84
CA ALA A 108 -17.06 18.92 18.73
C ALA A 108 -16.79 19.91 19.87
N SER A 109 -17.11 21.20 19.68
CA SER A 109 -16.90 22.25 20.69
C SER A 109 -18.07 22.43 21.65
N GLU A 110 -19.23 21.86 21.31
CA GLU A 110 -20.44 21.96 22.12
C GLU A 110 -20.48 20.88 23.20
N PRO A 111 -21.13 21.15 24.34
CA PRO A 111 -21.40 20.12 25.35
C PRO A 111 -22.26 19.01 24.77
N MET A 112 -21.81 17.75 24.88
CA MET A 112 -22.57 16.59 24.41
C MET A 112 -23.43 16.00 25.53
N ASP A 113 -24.63 15.55 25.15
CA ASP A 113 -25.51 14.77 26.01
C ASP A 113 -25.16 13.28 25.96
N ALA A 114 -25.79 12.48 26.83
CA ALA A 114 -25.52 11.05 26.92
C ALA A 114 -25.77 10.32 25.58
N ALA A 115 -26.77 10.75 24.80
CA ALA A 115 -27.08 10.16 23.50
C ALA A 115 -26.01 10.50 22.45
N GLY A 116 -25.52 11.74 22.41
CA GLY A 116 -24.41 12.16 21.55
C GLY A 116 -23.12 11.40 21.86
N LEU A 117 -22.83 11.19 23.15
CA LEU A 117 -21.67 10.40 23.58
C LEU A 117 -21.79 8.92 23.20
N GLN A 118 -22.96 8.30 23.34
CA GLN A 118 -23.17 6.90 22.90
C GLN A 118 -23.02 6.71 21.38
N ASN A 119 -23.45 7.70 20.59
CA ASN A 119 -23.24 7.68 19.15
C ASN A 119 -21.75 7.79 18.81
N LEU A 120 -21.03 8.73 19.45
CA LEU A 120 -19.59 8.89 19.29
C LEU A 120 -18.83 7.62 19.69
N GLU A 121 -19.20 6.98 20.80
CA GLU A 121 -18.65 5.70 21.23
C GLU A 121 -18.82 4.63 20.15
N SER A 122 -20.03 4.49 19.60
CA SER A 122 -20.33 3.51 18.56
C SER A 122 -19.49 3.74 17.30
N GLN A 123 -19.28 5.00 16.93
CA GLN A 123 -18.43 5.37 15.78
C GLN A 123 -16.95 5.10 16.04
N LEU A 124 -16.44 5.39 17.25
CA LEU A 124 -15.08 5.07 17.65
C LEU A 124 -14.83 3.55 17.72
N GLN A 125 -15.80 2.78 18.22
CA GLN A 125 -15.75 1.32 18.22
C GLN A 125 -15.75 0.78 16.78
N SER A 126 -16.58 1.33 15.90
CA SER A 126 -16.57 0.97 14.47
C SER A 126 -15.22 1.27 13.81
N LEU A 127 -14.62 2.42 14.10
CA LEU A 127 -13.29 2.79 13.61
C LEU A 127 -12.21 1.82 14.12
N ALA A 128 -12.28 1.44 15.39
CA ALA A 128 -11.39 0.43 15.98
C ALA A 128 -11.61 -0.97 15.38
N LEU A 129 -12.84 -1.34 15.04
CA LEU A 129 -13.23 -2.65 14.48
C LEU A 129 -13.01 -2.75 12.97
N THR A 130 -12.83 -1.64 12.25
CA THR A 130 -12.53 -1.66 10.81
C THR A 130 -11.23 -2.43 10.50
N ASP A 131 -10.39 -2.63 11.52
CA ASP A 131 -9.23 -3.52 11.52
C ASP A 131 -9.60 -5.00 11.25
N GLY A 132 -10.78 -5.46 11.67
CA GLY A 132 -11.25 -6.85 11.47
C GLY A 132 -11.53 -7.21 10.01
N ALA A 133 -12.07 -6.27 9.23
CA ALA A 133 -12.25 -6.44 7.77
C ALA A 133 -10.92 -6.21 7.01
N SER A 134 -10.02 -5.40 7.58
CA SER A 134 -8.67 -5.17 7.07
C SER A 134 -7.77 -6.40 7.25
N SER A 135 -7.93 -7.16 8.35
CA SER A 135 -7.11 -8.31 8.74
C SER A 135 -6.98 -9.39 7.67
N THR A 136 -8.06 -9.71 6.95
CA THR A 136 -8.00 -10.70 5.84
C THR A 136 -7.21 -10.15 4.65
N ARG A 137 -7.40 -8.87 4.31
CA ARG A 137 -6.70 -8.20 3.20
C ARG A 137 -5.22 -8.02 3.52
N GLU A 138 -4.92 -7.67 4.76
CA GLU A 138 -3.57 -7.52 5.30
C GLU A 138 -2.84 -8.85 5.33
N GLN A 139 -3.49 -9.93 5.80
CA GLN A 139 -2.91 -11.27 5.78
C GLN A 139 -2.62 -11.75 4.35
N ILE A 140 -3.49 -11.44 3.38
CA ILE A 140 -3.23 -11.73 1.96
C ILE A 140 -2.03 -10.93 1.44
N GLN A 141 -1.93 -9.64 1.79
CA GLN A 141 -0.80 -8.81 1.37
C GLN A 141 0.52 -9.28 2.01
N LEU A 142 0.51 -9.63 3.30
CA LEU A 142 1.64 -10.20 4.01
C LEU A 142 2.11 -11.51 3.37
N LYS A 143 1.18 -12.42 3.06
CA LYS A 143 1.50 -13.67 2.34
C LYS A 143 2.11 -13.39 0.97
N ARG A 144 1.60 -12.41 0.22
CA ARG A 144 2.18 -12.04 -1.08
C ARG A 144 3.59 -11.46 -0.94
N PHE A 145 3.83 -10.62 0.07
CA PHE A 145 5.16 -10.08 0.34
C PHE A 145 6.16 -11.18 0.69
N VAL A 146 5.81 -12.06 1.64
CA VAL A 146 6.66 -13.20 2.03
C VAL A 146 6.96 -14.10 0.84
N THR A 147 5.92 -14.50 0.09
CA THR A 147 6.08 -15.36 -1.09
C THR A 147 6.97 -14.71 -2.15
N SER A 148 6.80 -13.40 -2.37
CA SER A 148 7.61 -12.66 -3.34
C SER A 148 9.07 -12.51 -2.89
N TYR A 149 9.30 -12.35 -1.59
CA TYR A 149 10.63 -12.30 -1.00
C TYR A 149 11.35 -13.64 -1.15
N ASP A 150 10.71 -14.74 -0.78
CA ASP A 150 11.28 -16.10 -0.88
C ASP A 150 11.61 -16.48 -2.33
N ASN A 151 10.73 -16.15 -3.27
CA ASN A 151 10.98 -16.36 -4.69
C ASN A 151 12.20 -15.56 -5.20
N THR A 152 12.36 -14.33 -4.71
CA THR A 152 13.48 -13.48 -5.13
C THR A 152 14.79 -13.94 -4.50
N LEU A 153 14.77 -14.38 -3.25
CA LEU A 153 15.93 -14.95 -2.55
C LEU A 153 16.38 -16.26 -3.21
N THR A 154 15.42 -17.11 -3.62
CA THR A 154 15.69 -18.33 -4.40
C THR A 154 16.36 -18.00 -5.73
N LEU A 155 15.83 -17.01 -6.46
CA LEU A 155 16.41 -16.56 -7.72
C LEU A 155 17.85 -16.04 -7.51
N TYR A 156 18.06 -15.20 -6.50
CA TYR A 156 19.38 -14.64 -6.19
C TYR A 156 20.42 -15.73 -5.91
N ASN A 157 20.07 -16.72 -5.07
CA ASN A 157 20.93 -17.86 -4.77
C ASN A 157 21.25 -18.69 -6.03
N ALA A 158 20.27 -18.92 -6.90
CA ALA A 158 20.47 -19.64 -8.16
C ALA A 158 21.46 -18.93 -9.09
N VAL A 159 21.39 -17.59 -9.18
CA VAL A 159 22.31 -16.84 -10.04
C VAL A 159 23.72 -16.80 -9.44
N ILE A 160 23.89 -16.70 -8.12
CA ILE A 160 25.20 -16.82 -7.46
C ILE A 160 25.83 -18.19 -7.75
N ALA A 161 25.06 -19.27 -7.57
CA ALA A 161 25.55 -20.63 -7.85
C ALA A 161 26.02 -20.77 -9.31
N ARG A 162 25.25 -20.21 -10.25
CA ARG A 162 25.59 -20.25 -11.68
C ARG A 162 26.83 -19.41 -12.02
N LEU A 163 27.00 -18.24 -11.41
CA LEU A 163 28.23 -17.45 -11.54
C LEU A 163 29.44 -18.22 -11.04
N GLY A 164 29.34 -18.86 -9.87
CA GLY A 164 30.41 -19.70 -9.33
C GLY A 164 30.79 -20.85 -10.28
N GLU A 165 29.81 -21.49 -10.91
CA GLU A 165 30.04 -22.55 -11.89
C GLU A 165 30.75 -22.03 -13.15
N VAL A 166 30.36 -20.86 -13.66
CA VAL A 166 31.00 -20.22 -14.81
C VAL A 166 32.43 -19.80 -14.48
N THR A 167 32.66 -19.17 -13.32
CA THR A 167 34.01 -18.81 -12.87
C THR A 167 34.90 -20.05 -12.74
N LYS A 168 34.38 -21.14 -12.15
CA LYS A 168 35.13 -22.40 -12.03
C LYS A 168 35.49 -22.99 -13.39
N LYS A 169 34.59 -22.94 -14.38
CA LYS A 169 34.87 -23.39 -15.76
C LYS A 169 35.92 -22.54 -16.44
N ILE A 170 35.91 -21.21 -16.24
CA ILE A 170 36.91 -20.31 -16.80
C ILE A 170 38.29 -20.61 -16.17
N VAL A 171 38.37 -20.70 -14.84
CA VAL A 171 39.62 -20.98 -14.13
C VAL A 171 40.19 -22.35 -14.48
N ASN A 172 39.34 -23.39 -14.64
CA ASN A 172 39.80 -24.72 -15.02
C ASN A 172 40.14 -24.86 -16.52
N SER A 173 39.80 -23.87 -17.35
CA SER A 173 40.05 -23.87 -18.79
C SER A 173 41.24 -22.99 -19.19
N ILE A 174 41.93 -22.41 -18.20
CA ILE A 174 43.21 -21.68 -18.30
C ILE A 174 44.31 -22.59 -17.74
#